data_AF-A0ABD4TIG9-F1
#
_entry.id   AF-A0ABD4TIG9-F1
#
_cell.length_a   1.000
_cell.length_b   1.000
_cell.length_c   1.000
_cell.angle_alpha   90.00
_cell.angle_beta   90.00
_cell.angle_gamma   90.00
#
_symmetry.space_group_name_H-M   'P 1'
#
loop_
_entity.id
_entity.type
_entity.pdbx_description
1 polymer ?
#
loop_
_entity_poly.entity_id
_entity_poly.type
_entity_poly.pdbx_seq_one_letter_code
_entity_poly.pdbx_strand_id
1 'polypeptide(L)'
;MLRDGIITFIDFCPKRYLERGLFAKYLGSLMGVYRYGYESHGLDLHQIIEIGGCFGVEYLFDEIIDDPGYSGIEKERYYSRIMQILESRRGELFVFSDDLLMAFTEQALVRLRDMLPPMRWTMVSMAFSVLAISSLKGGQWSLQDTLSDEDLYVQAALKGAYTRIIAAVLGGMDITGGFLRHVFRSGYLYQLPDDLRDIFDDRENGNVTPFNYYYLGANRIQYHPLIILLIAVSRISSVDYPGMKDATDLYMSCIYQSLKKLYLKEGTGDLCALFEDIHIPDLPITRHLCCTGHYYSMTRDFETEIAAKCRDFSLEMKDTISDLT
;
A
#
# COMPACT_ATOMS: atom_id res chain seq x y z
N MET A 1 -13.87 -22.65 -1.44
CA MET A 1 -12.80 -21.89 -2.10
C MET A 1 -12.46 -20.59 -1.39
N LEU A 2 -13.31 -19.55 -1.39
CA LEU A 2 -13.01 -18.30 -0.65
C LEU A 2 -12.73 -18.57 0.84
N ARG A 3 -13.62 -19.35 1.48
CA ARG A 3 -13.45 -19.82 2.86
C ARG A 3 -12.11 -20.53 3.05
N ASP A 4 -11.77 -21.46 2.16
CA ASP A 4 -10.55 -22.28 2.28
C ASP A 4 -9.30 -21.40 2.11
N GLY A 5 -9.32 -20.45 1.16
CA GLY A 5 -8.23 -19.49 0.98
C GLY A 5 -8.01 -18.59 2.21
N ILE A 6 -9.10 -18.14 2.84
CA ILE A 6 -9.04 -17.38 4.11
C ILE A 6 -8.46 -18.25 5.24
N ILE A 7 -8.96 -19.48 5.39
CA ILE A 7 -8.45 -20.43 6.39
C ILE A 7 -6.95 -20.66 6.19
N THR A 8 -6.54 -21.01 4.96
CA THR A 8 -5.13 -21.26 4.63
C THR A 8 -4.26 -20.03 4.88
N PHE A 9 -4.71 -18.83 4.49
CA PHE A 9 -3.95 -17.62 4.76
C PHE A 9 -3.76 -17.40 6.27
N ILE A 10 -4.82 -17.49 7.07
CA ILE A 10 -4.75 -17.31 8.52
C ILE A 10 -3.86 -18.39 9.16
N ASP A 11 -3.98 -19.64 8.71
CA ASP A 11 -3.21 -20.78 9.21
C ASP A 11 -1.71 -20.65 8.94
N PHE A 12 -1.31 -20.16 7.77
CA PHE A 12 0.11 -19.89 7.49
C PHE A 12 0.60 -18.58 8.11
N CYS A 13 -0.27 -17.56 8.23
CA CYS A 13 0.12 -16.25 8.74
C CYS A 13 0.49 -16.30 10.24
N PRO A 14 1.70 -15.85 10.63
CA PRO A 14 2.07 -15.70 12.03
C PRO A 14 1.12 -14.76 12.80
N LYS A 15 0.84 -15.10 14.07
CA LYS A 15 -0.07 -14.32 14.94
C LYS A 15 0.34 -12.85 15.04
N ARG A 16 1.64 -12.57 15.18
CA ARG A 16 2.22 -11.21 15.20
C ARG A 16 1.90 -10.37 13.95
N TYR A 17 1.75 -10.99 12.77
CA TYR A 17 1.39 -10.26 11.55
C TYR A 17 -0.11 -10.01 11.47
N LEU A 18 -0.92 -10.94 11.97
CA LEU A 18 -2.36 -10.73 12.14
C LEU A 18 -2.63 -9.57 13.11
N GLU A 19 -1.90 -9.48 14.23
CA GLU A 19 -1.97 -8.38 15.21
C GLU A 19 -1.70 -7.01 14.58
N ARG A 20 -0.81 -6.94 13.59
CA ARG A 20 -0.51 -5.74 12.80
C ARG A 20 -1.56 -5.42 11.72
N GLY A 21 -2.60 -6.23 11.61
CA GLY A 21 -3.70 -6.02 10.66
C GLY A 21 -3.45 -6.58 9.26
N LEU A 22 -2.48 -7.51 9.08
CA LEU A 22 -2.16 -8.06 7.76
C LEU A 22 -3.38 -8.71 7.07
N PHE A 23 -4.29 -9.31 7.85
CA PHE A 23 -5.51 -9.90 7.28
C PHE A 23 -6.42 -8.86 6.61
N ALA A 24 -6.45 -7.61 7.09
CA ALA A 24 -7.21 -6.56 6.43
C ALA A 24 -6.60 -6.21 5.07
N LYS A 25 -5.25 -6.19 4.97
CA LYS A 25 -4.54 -6.00 3.69
C LYS A 25 -4.86 -7.14 2.71
N TYR A 26 -4.81 -8.39 3.18
CA TYR A 26 -5.20 -9.57 2.40
C TYR A 26 -6.62 -9.44 1.81
N LEU A 27 -7.60 -9.07 2.64
CA LEU A 27 -8.98 -8.87 2.16
C LEU A 27 -9.07 -7.68 1.19
N GLY A 28 -8.34 -6.59 1.45
CA GLY A 28 -8.27 -5.43 0.56
C GLY A 28 -7.79 -5.81 -0.85
N SER A 29 -6.75 -6.63 -0.95
CA SER A 29 -6.22 -7.16 -2.21
C SER A 29 -7.23 -8.00 -2.96
N LEU A 30 -7.89 -8.92 -2.25
CA LEU A 30 -8.94 -9.76 -2.81
C LEU A 30 -10.09 -8.90 -3.36
N MET A 31 -10.53 -7.91 -2.60
CA MET A 31 -11.60 -6.99 -3.02
C MET A 31 -11.16 -6.08 -4.18
N GLY A 32 -9.88 -5.69 -4.23
CA GLY A 32 -9.30 -4.93 -5.33
C GLY A 32 -9.35 -5.70 -6.65
N VAL A 33 -8.89 -6.95 -6.64
CA VAL A 33 -8.98 -7.85 -7.82
C VAL A 33 -10.45 -8.12 -8.17
N TYR A 34 -11.30 -8.34 -7.17
CA TYR A 34 -12.73 -8.54 -7.38
C TYR A 34 -13.39 -7.36 -8.09
N ARG A 35 -13.12 -6.13 -7.64
CA ARG A 35 -13.67 -4.93 -8.24
C ARG A 35 -13.33 -4.86 -9.73
N TYR A 36 -12.06 -5.00 -10.08
CA TYR A 36 -11.63 -4.91 -11.48
C TYR A 36 -12.06 -6.12 -12.32
N GLY A 37 -12.10 -7.32 -11.73
CA GLY A 37 -12.61 -8.54 -12.34
C GLY A 37 -14.09 -8.43 -12.71
N TYR A 38 -14.89 -7.88 -11.79
CA TYR A 38 -16.30 -7.64 -12.02
C TYR A 38 -16.52 -6.59 -13.12
N GLU A 39 -15.74 -5.51 -13.13
CA GLU A 39 -15.83 -4.46 -14.14
C GLU A 39 -15.37 -4.93 -15.54
N SER A 40 -14.33 -5.77 -15.61
CA SER A 40 -13.75 -6.22 -16.89
C SER A 40 -14.59 -7.28 -17.62
N HIS A 41 -15.42 -8.03 -16.89
CA HIS A 41 -16.20 -9.18 -17.39
C HIS A 41 -15.33 -10.27 -18.06
N GLY A 42 -14.01 -10.24 -17.85
CA GLY A 42 -13.04 -11.11 -18.54
C GLY A 42 -12.61 -12.34 -17.76
N LEU A 43 -13.06 -12.49 -16.52
CA LEU A 43 -12.74 -13.59 -15.62
C LEU A 43 -14.02 -14.08 -14.94
N ASP A 44 -14.13 -15.38 -14.69
CA ASP A 44 -15.21 -15.89 -13.84
C ASP A 44 -14.93 -15.62 -12.35
N LEU A 45 -15.96 -15.73 -11.52
CA LEU A 45 -15.86 -15.46 -10.08
C LEU A 45 -14.84 -16.37 -9.38
N HIS A 46 -14.66 -17.61 -9.86
CA HIS A 46 -13.70 -18.53 -9.27
C HIS A 46 -12.27 -18.05 -9.52
N GLN A 47 -11.95 -17.71 -10.78
CA GLN A 47 -10.66 -17.15 -11.14
C GLN A 47 -10.37 -15.85 -10.37
N ILE A 48 -11.36 -14.98 -10.24
CA ILE A 48 -11.24 -13.71 -9.51
C ILE A 48 -10.85 -13.95 -8.04
N ILE A 49 -11.56 -14.86 -7.35
CA ILE A 49 -11.28 -15.16 -5.95
C ILE A 49 -9.91 -15.82 -5.78
N GLU A 50 -9.53 -16.72 -6.70
CA GLU A 50 -8.26 -17.43 -6.64
C GLU A 50 -7.08 -16.49 -6.88
N ILE A 51 -7.14 -15.67 -7.94
CA ILE A 51 -6.15 -14.63 -8.23
C ILE A 51 -6.07 -13.62 -7.09
N GLY A 52 -7.22 -13.13 -6.61
CA GLY A 52 -7.28 -12.18 -5.50
C GLY A 52 -6.71 -12.73 -4.19
N GLY A 53 -6.95 -14.03 -3.91
CA GLY A 53 -6.36 -14.73 -2.77
C GLY A 53 -4.86 -14.85 -2.88
N CYS A 54 -4.32 -15.26 -4.04
CA CYS A 54 -2.87 -15.34 -4.23
C CYS A 54 -2.19 -13.96 -4.21
N PHE A 55 -2.84 -12.92 -4.75
CA PHE A 55 -2.38 -11.53 -4.65
C PHE A 55 -2.35 -11.06 -3.20
N GLY A 56 -3.40 -11.36 -2.41
CA GLY A 56 -3.41 -11.04 -0.98
C GLY A 56 -2.27 -11.68 -0.17
N VAL A 57 -1.80 -12.87 -0.57
CA VAL A 57 -0.67 -13.57 0.07
C VAL A 57 0.64 -12.78 -0.08
N GLU A 58 0.81 -11.98 -1.14
CA GLU A 58 2.05 -11.23 -1.37
C GLU A 58 2.39 -10.26 -0.24
N TYR A 59 1.41 -9.79 0.54
CA TYR A 59 1.67 -8.85 1.63
C TYR A 59 2.51 -9.47 2.74
N LEU A 60 2.59 -10.81 2.79
CA LEU A 60 3.55 -11.51 3.64
C LEU A 60 5.00 -11.28 3.19
N PHE A 61 5.27 -10.98 1.91
CA PHE A 61 6.61 -10.65 1.44
C PHE A 61 7.17 -9.45 2.19
N ASP A 62 6.45 -8.33 2.25
CA ASP A 62 6.90 -7.13 2.95
C ASP A 62 7.13 -7.43 4.45
N GLU A 63 6.20 -8.13 5.10
CA GLU A 63 6.34 -8.49 6.53
C GLU A 63 7.53 -9.43 6.79
N ILE A 64 7.84 -10.37 5.89
CA ILE A 64 9.01 -11.27 5.98
C ILE A 64 10.31 -10.46 5.81
N ILE A 65 10.36 -9.56 4.83
CA ILE A 65 11.53 -8.73 4.57
C ILE A 65 11.79 -7.77 5.73
N ASP A 66 10.75 -7.27 6.38
CA ASP A 66 10.86 -6.38 7.53
C ASP A 66 11.04 -7.13 8.86
N ASP A 67 10.88 -8.45 8.90
CA ASP A 67 10.91 -9.19 10.16
C ASP A 67 12.33 -9.30 10.74
N PRO A 68 12.57 -8.86 11.99
CA PRO A 68 13.89 -9.00 12.62
C PRO A 68 14.24 -10.46 12.97
N GLY A 69 13.29 -11.38 12.91
CA GLY A 69 13.48 -12.81 13.13
C GLY A 69 14.14 -13.55 11.97
N TYR A 70 14.20 -12.94 10.77
CA TYR A 70 14.97 -13.47 9.65
C TYR A 70 16.32 -12.75 9.53
N SER A 71 17.39 -13.51 9.29
CA SER A 71 18.72 -12.94 9.02
C SER A 71 18.77 -12.25 7.65
N GLY A 72 19.74 -11.33 7.47
CA GLY A 72 19.95 -10.66 6.20
C GLY A 72 20.21 -11.63 5.03
N ILE A 73 20.90 -12.75 5.30
CA ILE A 73 21.19 -13.78 4.29
C ILE A 73 19.91 -14.52 3.88
N GLU A 74 19.01 -14.81 4.83
CA GLU A 74 17.73 -15.45 4.52
C GLU A 74 16.85 -14.54 3.67
N LYS A 75 16.78 -13.25 4.04
CA LYS A 75 16.04 -12.22 3.29
C LYS A 75 16.57 -12.05 1.87
N GLU A 76 17.89 -11.99 1.69
CA GLU A 76 18.51 -11.86 0.37
C GLU A 76 18.23 -13.07 -0.53
N ARG A 77 18.30 -14.29 0.02
CA ARG A 77 17.94 -15.51 -0.73
C ARG A 77 16.46 -15.53 -1.10
N TYR A 78 15.59 -15.21 -0.15
CA TYR A 78 14.14 -15.15 -0.38
C TYR A 78 13.79 -14.11 -1.45
N TYR A 79 14.33 -12.89 -1.33
CA TYR A 79 14.20 -11.85 -2.34
C TYR A 79 14.65 -12.33 -3.73
N SER A 80 15.82 -12.97 -3.81
CA SER A 80 16.36 -13.51 -5.06
C SER A 80 15.43 -14.57 -5.69
N ARG A 81 14.80 -15.42 -4.87
CA ARG A 81 13.81 -16.40 -5.34
C ARG A 81 12.55 -15.75 -5.89
N ILE A 82 12.02 -14.75 -5.19
CA ILE A 82 10.85 -13.99 -5.66
C ILE A 82 11.16 -13.34 -7.02
N MET A 83 12.32 -12.73 -7.18
CA MET A 83 12.73 -12.16 -8.48
C MET A 83 12.86 -13.24 -9.57
N GLN A 84 13.44 -14.40 -9.27
CA GLN A 84 13.48 -15.52 -10.22
C GLN A 84 12.09 -15.97 -10.64
N ILE A 85 11.12 -16.05 -9.72
CA ILE A 85 9.74 -16.40 -10.04
C ILE A 85 9.13 -15.32 -10.95
N LEU A 86 9.28 -14.03 -10.63
CA LEU A 86 8.76 -12.92 -11.44
C LEU A 86 9.31 -12.94 -12.88
N GLU A 87 10.58 -13.30 -13.04
CA GLU A 87 11.26 -13.38 -14.34
C GLU A 87 10.99 -14.71 -15.09
N SER A 88 10.41 -15.70 -14.40
CA SER A 88 10.20 -17.05 -14.93
C SER A 88 9.08 -17.14 -15.97
N ARG A 89 9.10 -18.23 -16.73
CA ARG A 89 8.03 -18.56 -17.68
C ARG A 89 6.97 -19.44 -17.04
N ARG A 90 5.76 -19.36 -17.59
CA ARG A 90 4.64 -20.24 -17.20
C ARG A 90 5.03 -21.72 -17.27
N GLY A 91 4.70 -22.46 -16.21
CA GLY A 91 4.98 -23.89 -16.07
C GLY A 91 6.41 -24.25 -15.68
N GLU A 92 7.29 -23.26 -15.47
CA GLU A 92 8.63 -23.51 -14.95
C GLU A 92 8.58 -23.97 -13.49
N LEU A 93 9.35 -25.01 -13.17
CA LEU A 93 9.36 -25.66 -11.86
C LEU A 93 10.35 -24.97 -10.91
N PHE A 94 9.95 -24.85 -9.63
CA PHE A 94 10.74 -24.20 -8.59
C PHE A 94 10.93 -25.12 -7.39
N VAL A 95 12.10 -25.03 -6.78
CA VAL A 95 12.33 -25.55 -5.43
C VAL A 95 12.06 -24.42 -4.46
N PHE A 96 11.00 -24.58 -3.67
CA PHE A 96 10.57 -23.59 -2.70
C PHE A 96 11.51 -23.53 -1.50
N SER A 97 11.37 -22.46 -0.73
CA SER A 97 12.01 -22.29 0.56
C SER A 97 11.66 -23.42 1.54
N ASP A 98 12.62 -23.76 2.41
CA ASP A 98 12.39 -24.73 3.50
C ASP A 98 11.50 -24.11 4.60
N ASP A 99 11.59 -22.79 4.78
CA ASP A 99 10.67 -22.02 5.62
C ASP A 99 9.27 -22.03 4.99
N LEU A 100 8.28 -22.51 5.75
CA LEU A 100 6.91 -22.72 5.27
C LEU A 100 6.21 -21.42 4.86
N LEU A 101 6.54 -20.29 5.49
CA LEU A 101 5.91 -19.00 5.19
C LEU A 101 6.48 -18.40 3.90
N MET A 102 7.78 -18.47 3.72
CA MET A 102 8.44 -18.13 2.45
C MET A 102 7.99 -19.07 1.32
N ALA A 103 7.84 -20.37 1.59
CA ALA A 103 7.34 -21.32 0.60
C ALA A 103 5.89 -21.01 0.20
N PHE A 104 5.06 -20.61 1.16
CA PHE A 104 3.65 -20.28 0.91
C PHE A 104 3.50 -19.06 -0.02
N THR A 105 4.31 -18.03 0.20
CA THR A 105 4.34 -16.83 -0.66
C THR A 105 4.88 -17.12 -2.06
N GLU A 106 5.98 -17.88 -2.16
CA GLU A 106 6.53 -18.33 -3.45
C GLU A 106 5.50 -19.16 -4.24
N GLN A 107 4.79 -20.07 -3.58
CA GLN A 107 3.74 -20.89 -4.19
C GLN A 107 2.58 -20.04 -4.71
N ALA A 108 2.14 -19.04 -3.94
CA ALA A 108 1.09 -18.13 -4.39
C ALA A 108 1.51 -17.37 -5.66
N LEU A 109 2.77 -16.93 -5.73
CA LEU A 109 3.29 -16.21 -6.88
C LEU A 109 3.45 -17.10 -8.12
N VAL A 110 3.95 -18.32 -7.96
CA VAL A 110 3.99 -19.34 -9.02
C VAL A 110 2.58 -19.65 -9.52
N ARG A 111 1.60 -19.76 -8.61
CA ARG A 111 0.20 -19.99 -8.97
C ARG A 111 -0.38 -18.82 -9.77
N LEU A 112 -0.13 -17.57 -9.37
CA LEU A 112 -0.51 -16.38 -10.13
C LEU A 112 0.06 -16.42 -11.55
N ARG A 113 1.37 -16.65 -11.69
CA ARG A 113 2.03 -16.79 -12.99
C ARG A 113 1.33 -17.82 -13.88
N ASP A 114 1.00 -18.97 -13.31
CA ASP A 114 0.44 -20.09 -14.08
C ASP A 114 -1.04 -19.95 -14.40
N MET A 115 -1.77 -19.10 -13.68
CA MET A 115 -3.15 -18.73 -14.01
C MET A 115 -3.24 -17.64 -15.08
N LEU A 116 -2.24 -16.77 -15.19
CA LEU A 116 -2.31 -15.60 -16.07
C LEU A 116 -1.83 -15.90 -17.50
N PRO A 117 -2.42 -15.25 -18.52
CA PRO A 117 -1.84 -15.21 -19.86
C PRO A 117 -0.43 -14.60 -19.83
N PRO A 118 0.51 -15.03 -20.70
CA PRO A 118 1.90 -14.57 -20.67
C PRO A 118 2.06 -13.05 -20.67
N MET A 119 1.29 -12.33 -21.49
CA MET A 119 1.34 -10.87 -21.55
C MET A 119 0.93 -10.21 -20.22
N ARG A 120 -0.11 -10.73 -19.56
CA ARG A 120 -0.56 -10.21 -18.26
C ARG A 120 0.45 -10.55 -17.17
N TRP A 121 1.04 -11.74 -17.18
CA TRP A 121 2.12 -12.07 -16.27
C TRP A 121 3.30 -11.10 -16.43
N THR A 122 3.74 -10.82 -17.65
CA THR A 122 4.80 -9.83 -17.90
C THR A 122 4.47 -8.46 -17.31
N MET A 123 3.22 -7.99 -17.45
CA MET A 123 2.79 -6.73 -16.84
C MET A 123 2.82 -6.77 -15.31
N VAL A 124 2.35 -7.86 -14.70
CA VAL A 124 2.40 -8.09 -13.25
C VAL A 124 3.84 -8.11 -12.76
N SER A 125 4.70 -8.91 -13.39
CA SER A 125 6.13 -9.01 -13.05
C SER A 125 6.83 -7.65 -13.13
N MET A 126 6.62 -6.89 -14.21
CA MET A 126 7.19 -5.54 -14.33
C MET A 126 6.70 -4.61 -13.21
N ALA A 127 5.40 -4.63 -12.90
CA ALA A 127 4.84 -3.80 -11.84
C ALA A 127 5.41 -4.15 -10.46
N PHE A 128 5.54 -5.45 -10.14
CA PHE A 128 6.21 -5.90 -8.92
C PHE A 128 7.68 -5.51 -8.87
N SER A 129 8.43 -5.70 -9.95
CA SER A 129 9.84 -5.31 -10.00
C SER A 129 10.00 -3.81 -9.78
N VAL A 130 9.12 -2.97 -10.33
CA VAL A 130 9.17 -1.52 -10.06
C VAL A 130 8.82 -1.21 -8.61
N LEU A 131 7.82 -1.85 -8.01
CA LEU A 131 7.53 -1.70 -6.58
C LEU A 131 8.73 -2.09 -5.71
N ALA A 132 9.34 -3.24 -5.98
CA ALA A 132 10.52 -3.72 -5.26
C ALA A 132 11.69 -2.74 -5.41
N ILE A 133 11.95 -2.24 -6.62
CA ILE A 133 12.99 -1.23 -6.86
C ILE A 133 12.65 0.08 -6.14
N SER A 134 11.39 0.52 -6.14
CA SER A 134 10.94 1.72 -5.43
C SER A 134 11.14 1.59 -3.92
N SER A 135 10.79 0.44 -3.34
CA SER A 135 11.01 0.14 -1.92
C SER A 135 12.50 0.08 -1.58
N LEU A 136 13.33 -0.54 -2.44
CA LEU A 136 14.79 -0.60 -2.23
C LEU A 136 15.46 0.78 -2.39
N LYS A 137 15.11 1.55 -3.42
CA LYS A 137 15.67 2.90 -3.63
C LYS A 137 15.28 3.84 -2.51
N GLY A 138 14.00 3.87 -2.12
CA GLY A 138 13.53 4.68 -1.01
C GLY A 138 14.16 4.28 0.33
N GLY A 139 14.34 2.98 0.58
CA GLY A 139 15.00 2.47 1.78
C GLY A 139 16.51 2.65 1.82
N GLN A 140 17.16 3.01 0.71
CA GLN A 140 18.58 3.33 0.64
C GLN A 140 18.88 4.81 0.82
N TRP A 141 17.86 5.67 0.73
CA TRP A 141 18.05 7.10 0.93
C TRP A 141 18.27 7.45 2.39
N SER A 142 19.09 8.48 2.58
CA SER A 142 19.29 9.18 3.83
C SER A 142 18.76 10.60 3.71
N LEU A 143 18.34 11.18 4.84
CA LEU A 143 18.03 12.61 4.91
C LEU A 143 19.26 13.49 4.57
N GLN A 144 20.48 12.92 4.55
CA GLN A 144 21.70 13.60 4.13
C GLN A 144 21.93 13.59 2.60
N ASP A 145 21.21 12.76 1.85
CA ASP A 145 21.35 12.71 0.40
C ASP A 145 20.77 13.98 -0.24
N THR A 146 21.32 14.37 -1.40
CA THR A 146 20.77 15.48 -2.19
C THR A 146 19.69 14.96 -3.13
N LEU A 147 18.42 15.14 -2.78
CA LEU A 147 17.27 14.62 -3.52
C LEU A 147 16.48 15.75 -4.18
N SER A 148 15.99 15.49 -5.40
CA SER A 148 15.12 16.43 -6.12
C SER A 148 13.64 16.21 -5.80
N ASP A 149 12.81 17.20 -6.13
CA ASP A 149 11.34 17.04 -6.11
C ASP A 149 10.90 15.83 -6.97
N GLU A 150 11.55 15.59 -8.12
CA GLU A 150 11.24 14.45 -8.98
C GLU A 150 11.55 13.11 -8.31
N ASP A 151 12.70 12.99 -7.63
CA ASP A 151 13.06 11.76 -6.93
C ASP A 151 11.97 11.38 -5.92
N LEU A 152 11.60 12.31 -5.04
CA LEU A 152 10.64 12.05 -3.96
C LEU A 152 9.22 11.83 -4.50
N TYR A 153 8.74 12.73 -5.35
CA TYR A 153 7.33 12.71 -5.77
C TYR A 153 7.04 11.67 -6.86
N VAL A 154 8.00 11.33 -7.72
CA VAL A 154 7.78 10.22 -8.67
C VAL A 154 7.76 8.89 -7.91
N GLN A 155 8.66 8.68 -6.95
CA GLN A 155 8.64 7.45 -6.15
C GLN A 155 7.33 7.32 -5.35
N ALA A 156 6.89 8.40 -4.70
CA ALA A 156 5.63 8.38 -3.95
C ALA A 156 4.43 8.04 -4.85
N ALA A 157 4.34 8.65 -6.04
CA ALA A 157 3.29 8.35 -7.00
C ALA A 157 3.34 6.90 -7.50
N LEU A 158 4.53 6.38 -7.84
CA LEU A 158 4.70 5.02 -8.33
C LEU A 158 4.29 3.98 -7.28
N LYS A 159 4.74 4.13 -6.03
CA LYS A 159 4.37 3.23 -4.92
C LYS A 159 2.85 3.17 -4.73
N GLY A 160 2.19 4.33 -4.72
CA GLY A 160 0.73 4.42 -4.66
C GLY A 160 0.03 3.89 -5.92
N ALA A 161 0.63 4.03 -7.10
CA ALA A 161 0.02 3.63 -8.37
C ALA A 161 0.06 2.10 -8.60
N TYR A 162 1.22 1.47 -8.38
CA TYR A 162 1.42 0.08 -8.79
C TYR A 162 0.58 -0.92 -8.03
N THR A 163 0.27 -0.68 -6.76
CA THR A 163 -0.68 -1.53 -6.00
C THR A 163 -2.03 -1.65 -6.70
N ARG A 164 -2.49 -0.58 -7.36
CA ARG A 164 -3.73 -0.57 -8.15
C ARG A 164 -3.56 -1.12 -9.55
N ILE A 165 -2.41 -0.85 -10.19
CA ILE A 165 -2.11 -1.39 -11.52
C ILE A 165 -2.08 -2.91 -11.47
N ILE A 166 -1.41 -3.50 -10.46
CA ILE A 166 -1.34 -4.96 -10.32
C ILE A 166 -2.75 -5.53 -10.14
N ALA A 167 -3.53 -5.01 -9.20
CA ALA A 167 -4.91 -5.45 -8.99
C ALA A 167 -5.78 -5.35 -10.26
N ALA A 168 -5.60 -4.30 -11.07
CA ALA A 168 -6.34 -4.12 -12.32
C ALA A 168 -5.92 -5.13 -13.41
N VAL A 169 -4.60 -5.34 -13.59
CA VAL A 169 -4.08 -6.36 -14.52
C VAL A 169 -4.55 -7.76 -14.12
N LEU A 170 -4.50 -8.05 -12.81
CA LEU A 170 -4.98 -9.30 -12.22
C LEU A 170 -6.48 -9.50 -12.39
N GLY A 171 -7.27 -8.42 -12.22
CA GLY A 171 -8.71 -8.39 -12.52
C GLY A 171 -9.02 -8.40 -14.02
N GLY A 172 -8.02 -8.51 -14.89
CA GLY A 172 -8.20 -8.61 -16.33
C GLY A 172 -8.68 -7.33 -17.01
N MET A 173 -8.52 -6.18 -16.37
CA MET A 173 -8.80 -4.88 -16.97
C MET A 173 -7.76 -4.53 -18.04
N ASP A 174 -8.20 -3.95 -19.15
CA ASP A 174 -7.30 -3.42 -20.18
C ASP A 174 -6.65 -2.11 -19.71
N ILE A 175 -5.32 -2.10 -19.71
CA ILE A 175 -4.53 -0.97 -19.21
C ILE A 175 -4.42 0.10 -20.29
N THR A 176 -5.30 1.11 -20.23
CA THR A 176 -5.30 2.24 -21.14
C THR A 176 -4.39 3.38 -20.66
N GLY A 177 -3.99 4.28 -21.55
CA GLY A 177 -3.27 5.50 -21.16
C GLY A 177 -4.10 6.42 -20.25
N GLY A 178 -5.44 6.40 -20.36
CA GLY A 178 -6.34 7.11 -19.45
C GLY A 178 -6.28 6.53 -18.03
N PHE A 179 -6.35 5.20 -17.92
CA PHE A 179 -6.21 4.48 -16.66
C PHE A 179 -4.86 4.76 -16.00
N LEU A 180 -3.74 4.64 -16.73
CA LEU A 180 -2.41 4.89 -16.19
C LEU A 180 -2.26 6.32 -15.66
N ARG A 181 -2.80 7.32 -16.37
CA ARG A 181 -2.78 8.71 -15.90
C ARG A 181 -3.60 8.90 -14.62
N HIS A 182 -4.79 8.30 -14.56
CA HIS A 182 -5.63 8.37 -13.37
C HIS A 182 -4.94 7.73 -12.17
N VAL A 183 -4.44 6.50 -12.34
CA VAL A 183 -3.82 5.75 -11.25
C VAL A 183 -2.53 6.42 -10.78
N PHE A 184 -1.69 6.95 -11.69
CA PHE A 184 -0.50 7.70 -11.33
C PHE A 184 -0.80 8.96 -10.53
N ARG A 185 -1.79 9.76 -10.95
CA ARG A 185 -2.23 10.93 -10.17
C ARG A 185 -2.80 10.53 -8.82
N SER A 186 -3.65 9.50 -8.81
CA SER A 186 -4.24 8.99 -7.59
C SER A 186 -3.21 8.40 -6.63
N GLY A 187 -2.04 7.95 -7.13
CA GLY A 187 -0.94 7.46 -6.30
C GLY A 187 -0.55 8.43 -5.17
N TYR A 188 -0.57 9.74 -5.44
CA TYR A 188 -0.36 10.77 -4.42
C TYR A 188 -1.43 10.77 -3.33
N LEU A 189 -2.69 10.47 -3.65
CA LEU A 189 -3.79 10.44 -2.69
C LEU A 189 -3.69 9.28 -1.70
N TYR A 190 -2.81 8.31 -1.96
CA TYR A 190 -2.63 7.16 -1.09
C TYR A 190 -1.30 7.22 -0.37
N GLN A 191 -0.21 7.53 -1.10
CA GLN A 191 1.11 7.58 -0.47
C GLN A 191 1.30 8.81 0.43
N LEU A 192 0.95 10.01 -0.03
CA LEU A 192 1.22 11.23 0.76
C LEU A 192 0.40 11.34 2.05
N PRO A 193 -0.90 10.93 2.09
CA PRO A 193 -1.62 10.87 3.36
C PRO A 193 -1.04 9.84 4.34
N ASP A 194 -0.54 8.70 3.85
CA ASP A 194 0.14 7.73 4.70
C ASP A 194 1.45 8.32 5.25
N ASP A 195 2.30 8.91 4.40
CA ASP A 195 3.55 9.58 4.81
C ASP A 195 3.30 10.71 5.83
N LEU A 196 2.19 11.47 5.68
CA LEU A 196 1.79 12.51 6.64
C LEU A 196 1.40 11.92 7.99
N ARG A 197 0.64 10.83 7.98
CA ARG A 197 0.20 10.16 9.21
C ARG A 197 1.36 9.53 9.97
N ASP A 198 2.34 9.02 9.24
CA ASP A 198 3.44 8.23 9.77
C ASP A 198 4.74 9.04 9.85
N ILE A 199 4.69 10.37 9.68
CA ILE A 199 5.84 11.28 9.63
C ILE A 199 6.85 11.05 10.78
N PHE A 200 6.37 10.90 12.02
CA PHE A 200 7.22 10.69 13.20
C PHE A 200 7.80 9.28 13.26
N ASP A 201 6.98 8.26 13.02
CA ASP A 201 7.43 6.87 12.98
C ASP A 201 8.47 6.68 11.87
N ASP A 202 8.23 7.25 10.69
CA ASP A 202 9.15 7.23 9.56
C ASP A 202 10.47 7.93 9.91
N ARG A 203 10.41 9.04 10.64
CA ARG A 203 11.61 9.75 11.09
C ARG A 203 12.42 8.90 12.05
N GLU A 204 11.77 8.28 13.03
CA GLU A 204 12.43 7.42 14.03
C GLU A 204 13.07 6.19 13.38
N ASN A 205 12.42 5.62 12.36
CA ASN A 205 12.91 4.47 11.60
C ASN A 205 13.93 4.87 10.50
N GLY A 206 14.18 6.15 10.28
CA GLY A 206 15.09 6.64 9.24
C GLY A 206 14.53 6.54 7.82
N ASN A 207 13.22 6.33 7.66
CA ASN A 207 12.54 6.30 6.38
C ASN A 207 12.50 7.68 5.74
N VAL A 208 13.02 7.79 4.52
CA VAL A 208 12.96 9.03 3.73
C VAL A 208 11.65 9.10 2.97
N THR A 209 10.73 9.92 3.47
CA THR A 209 9.47 10.28 2.79
C THR A 209 9.51 11.74 2.32
N PRO A 210 8.64 12.15 1.37
CA PRO A 210 8.54 13.55 0.98
C PRO A 210 8.34 14.51 2.17
N PHE A 211 7.56 14.10 3.18
CA PHE A 211 7.32 14.91 4.38
C PHE A 211 8.57 15.04 5.26
N ASN A 212 9.22 13.92 5.60
CA ASN A 212 10.44 13.96 6.41
C ASN A 212 11.60 14.65 5.70
N TYR A 213 11.72 14.45 4.39
CA TYR A 213 12.74 15.13 3.60
C TYR A 213 12.49 16.63 3.48
N TYR A 214 11.23 17.07 3.33
CA TYR A 214 10.92 18.51 3.34
C TYR A 214 11.30 19.16 4.69
N TYR A 215 11.04 18.45 5.79
CA TYR A 215 11.30 18.95 7.15
C TYR A 215 12.78 18.93 7.53
N LEU A 216 13.50 17.86 7.21
CA LEU A 216 14.85 17.56 7.75
C LEU A 216 15.92 17.28 6.68
N GLY A 217 15.57 17.29 5.40
CA GLY A 217 16.45 16.91 4.31
C GLY A 217 17.64 17.87 4.12
N ALA A 218 18.73 17.35 3.59
CA ALA A 218 19.99 18.08 3.39
C ALA A 218 19.88 19.22 2.37
N ASN A 219 18.96 19.14 1.41
CA ASN A 219 18.59 20.26 0.56
C ASN A 219 17.10 20.56 0.63
N ARG A 220 16.79 21.83 0.41
CA ARG A 220 15.41 22.28 0.29
C ARG A 220 14.84 21.81 -1.05
N ILE A 221 13.71 21.10 -0.99
CA ILE A 221 12.87 20.82 -2.17
C ILE A 221 11.90 21.98 -2.39
N GLN A 222 11.44 22.15 -3.62
CA GLN A 222 10.67 23.34 -4.01
C GLN A 222 9.25 23.30 -3.46
N TYR A 223 8.60 22.14 -3.48
CA TYR A 223 7.19 22.02 -3.15
C TYR A 223 7.00 21.29 -1.83
N HIS A 224 6.09 21.80 -0.99
CA HIS A 224 5.69 21.11 0.23
C HIS A 224 4.74 19.93 -0.12
N PRO A 225 4.90 18.74 0.47
CA PRO A 225 4.13 17.54 0.11
C PRO A 225 2.60 17.70 0.25
N LEU A 226 2.14 18.38 1.31
CA LEU A 226 0.71 18.72 1.46
C LEU A 226 0.16 19.54 0.29
N ILE A 227 0.97 20.40 -0.33
CA ILE A 227 0.54 21.19 -1.50
C ILE A 227 0.41 20.30 -2.73
N ILE A 228 1.37 19.37 -2.94
CA ILE A 228 1.29 18.37 -4.00
C ILE A 228 0.03 17.51 -3.84
N LEU A 229 -0.26 17.07 -2.61
CA LEU A 229 -1.45 16.32 -2.26
C LEU A 229 -2.74 17.10 -2.58
N LEU A 230 -2.84 18.38 -2.19
CA LEU A 230 -3.99 19.23 -2.50
C LEU A 230 -4.16 19.46 -4.01
N ILE A 231 -3.06 19.61 -4.75
CA ILE A 231 -3.08 19.70 -6.22
C ILE A 231 -3.59 18.39 -6.83
N ALA A 232 -3.20 17.24 -6.29
CA ALA A 232 -3.68 15.94 -6.73
C ALA A 232 -5.20 15.81 -6.51
N VAL A 233 -5.71 16.16 -5.32
CA VAL A 233 -7.16 16.20 -5.01
C VAL A 233 -7.91 17.06 -6.03
N SER A 234 -7.43 18.29 -6.24
CA SER A 234 -8.06 19.23 -7.17
C SER A 234 -8.07 18.70 -8.60
N ARG A 235 -6.94 18.18 -9.09
CA ARG A 235 -6.84 17.64 -10.45
C ARG A 235 -7.69 16.41 -10.66
N ILE A 236 -7.71 15.47 -9.72
CA ILE A 236 -8.49 14.24 -9.87
C ILE A 236 -9.99 14.58 -9.86
N SER A 237 -10.43 15.43 -8.94
CA SER A 237 -11.83 15.84 -8.84
C SER A 237 -12.30 16.61 -10.08
N SER A 238 -11.46 17.47 -10.66
CA SER A 238 -11.84 18.28 -11.83
C SER A 238 -11.62 17.61 -13.19
N VAL A 239 -10.63 16.73 -13.31
CA VAL A 239 -10.25 16.12 -14.60
C VAL A 239 -10.77 14.69 -14.73
N ASP A 240 -10.64 13.88 -13.68
CA ASP A 240 -11.01 12.46 -13.73
C ASP A 240 -12.48 12.24 -13.37
N TYR A 241 -13.06 13.10 -12.51
CA TYR A 241 -14.45 13.02 -12.07
C TYR A 241 -15.23 14.35 -12.15
N PRO A 242 -15.25 15.06 -13.30
CA PRO A 242 -15.86 16.39 -13.41
C PRO A 242 -17.37 16.42 -13.09
N GLY A 243 -18.06 15.29 -13.15
CA GLY A 243 -19.50 15.18 -12.85
C GLY A 243 -19.83 14.72 -11.42
N MET A 244 -18.83 14.33 -10.62
CA MET A 244 -19.04 13.85 -9.26
C MET A 244 -18.94 15.03 -8.28
N LYS A 245 -20.11 15.52 -7.85
CA LYS A 245 -20.22 16.72 -7.00
C LYS A 245 -19.37 16.63 -5.72
N ASP A 246 -19.24 15.44 -5.17
CA ASP A 246 -18.58 15.20 -3.88
C ASP A 246 -17.18 14.59 -4.04
N ALA A 247 -16.59 14.59 -5.24
CA ALA A 247 -15.27 13.99 -5.47
C ALA A 247 -14.19 14.69 -4.63
N THR A 248 -14.22 16.02 -4.57
CA THR A 248 -13.29 16.79 -3.74
C THR A 248 -13.44 16.41 -2.28
N ASP A 249 -14.67 16.37 -1.76
CA ASP A 249 -14.94 16.06 -0.35
C ASP A 249 -14.51 14.63 0.01
N LEU A 250 -14.75 13.68 -0.90
CA LEU A 250 -14.30 12.30 -0.76
C LEU A 250 -12.77 12.23 -0.60
N TYR A 251 -12.00 12.89 -1.47
CA TYR A 251 -10.53 12.82 -1.40
C TYR A 251 -9.94 13.70 -0.30
N MET A 252 -10.59 14.81 0.05
CA MET A 252 -10.25 15.58 1.24
C MET A 252 -10.45 14.75 2.52
N SER A 253 -11.43 13.84 2.55
CA SER A 253 -11.63 12.94 3.69
C SER A 253 -10.41 12.07 3.99
N CYS A 254 -9.62 11.68 2.98
CA CYS A 254 -8.36 10.95 3.18
C CYS A 254 -7.34 11.80 3.94
N ILE A 255 -7.21 13.08 3.58
CA ILE A 255 -6.31 14.03 4.27
C ILE A 255 -6.75 14.22 5.72
N TYR A 256 -8.06 14.43 5.94
CA TYR A 256 -8.61 14.59 7.29
C TYR A 256 -8.37 13.38 8.18
N GLN A 257 -8.50 12.17 7.64
CA GLN A 257 -8.23 10.94 8.38
C GLN A 257 -6.75 10.82 8.77
N SER A 258 -5.82 11.13 7.88
CA SER A 258 -4.38 11.15 8.19
C SER A 258 -4.04 12.19 9.25
N LEU A 259 -4.58 13.41 9.15
CA LEU A 259 -4.38 14.46 10.14
C LEU A 259 -4.94 14.07 11.51
N LYS A 260 -6.10 13.43 11.56
CA LYS A 260 -6.69 12.92 12.80
C LYS A 260 -5.80 11.86 13.45
N LYS A 261 -5.28 10.91 12.67
CA LYS A 261 -4.38 9.87 13.20
C LYS A 261 -3.06 10.47 13.68
N LEU A 262 -2.48 11.39 12.93
CA LEU A 262 -1.29 12.13 13.33
C LEU A 262 -1.51 12.86 14.68
N TYR A 263 -2.63 13.56 14.80
CA TYR A 263 -3.03 14.23 16.05
C TYR A 263 -3.18 13.25 17.22
N LEU A 264 -3.79 12.08 17.00
CA LEU A 264 -3.97 11.06 18.02
C LEU A 264 -2.63 10.43 18.47
N LYS A 265 -1.64 10.33 17.57
CA LYS A 265 -0.30 9.80 17.89
C LYS A 265 0.52 10.81 18.70
N GLU A 266 0.57 12.06 18.27
CA GLU A 266 1.40 13.10 18.90
C GLU A 266 0.89 13.54 20.28
N GLY A 267 -0.42 13.43 20.53
CA GLY A 267 -0.99 13.78 21.83
C GLY A 267 -0.85 15.25 22.24
N THR A 268 -0.36 16.12 21.33
CA THR A 268 -0.05 17.53 21.59
C THR A 268 -1.29 18.40 21.81
N GLY A 269 -2.47 17.95 21.38
CA GLY A 269 -3.72 18.70 21.52
C GLY A 269 -3.84 19.92 20.61
N ASP A 270 -2.80 20.26 19.84
CA ASP A 270 -2.74 21.43 18.98
C ASP A 270 -2.12 21.08 17.60
N LEU A 271 -3.00 20.79 16.64
CA LEU A 271 -2.63 20.54 15.24
C LEU A 271 -1.98 21.76 14.57
N CYS A 272 -2.23 22.98 15.04
CA CYS A 272 -1.65 24.19 14.44
C CYS A 272 -0.20 24.35 14.87
N ALA A 273 0.10 24.11 16.15
CA ALA A 273 1.48 24.04 16.63
C ALA A 273 2.28 22.96 15.87
N LEU A 274 1.66 21.81 15.59
CA LEU A 274 2.28 20.77 14.76
C LEU A 274 2.54 21.26 13.34
N PHE A 275 1.58 21.94 12.69
CA PHE A 275 1.76 22.47 11.34
C PHE A 275 2.91 23.47 11.26
N GLU A 276 3.10 24.28 12.30
CA GLU A 276 4.24 25.19 12.41
C GLU A 276 5.57 24.41 12.52
N ASP A 277 5.61 23.38 13.36
CA ASP A 277 6.80 22.54 13.58
C ASP A 277 7.24 21.83 12.29
N ILE A 278 6.32 21.21 11.56
CA ILE A 278 6.63 20.52 10.30
C ILE A 278 6.62 21.45 9.06
N HIS A 279 6.61 22.76 9.29
CA HIS A 279 6.73 23.80 8.27
C HIS A 279 5.68 23.74 7.15
N ILE A 280 4.43 23.40 7.50
CA ILE A 280 3.31 23.48 6.57
C ILE A 280 3.09 24.94 6.14
N PRO A 281 2.98 25.23 4.82
CA PRO A 281 2.75 26.58 4.33
C PRO A 281 1.47 27.19 4.91
N ASP A 282 1.56 28.43 5.37
CA ASP A 282 0.43 29.18 5.89
C ASP A 282 -0.46 29.72 4.76
N LEU A 283 -1.45 28.92 4.37
CA LEU A 283 -2.40 29.18 3.30
C LEU A 283 -3.84 29.11 3.85
N PRO A 284 -4.82 29.77 3.21
CA PRO A 284 -6.22 29.68 3.66
C PRO A 284 -6.73 28.24 3.82
N ILE A 285 -6.33 27.34 2.91
CA ILE A 285 -6.72 25.93 2.95
C ILE A 285 -6.02 25.16 4.08
N THR A 286 -4.75 25.46 4.40
CA THR A 286 -4.03 24.76 5.48
C THR A 286 -4.49 25.23 6.85
N ARG A 287 -4.82 26.52 7.01
CA ARG A 287 -5.54 27.02 8.19
C ARG A 287 -6.89 26.33 8.36
N HIS A 288 -7.65 26.21 7.27
CA HIS A 288 -8.92 25.49 7.30
C HIS A 288 -8.72 24.02 7.70
N LEU A 289 -7.71 23.33 7.16
CA LEU A 289 -7.35 21.97 7.55
C LEU A 289 -6.98 21.87 9.03
N CYS A 290 -6.18 22.80 9.57
CA CYS A 290 -5.84 22.80 10.99
C CYS A 290 -7.09 22.95 11.88
N CYS A 291 -7.93 23.95 11.56
CA CYS A 291 -9.14 24.22 12.33
C CYS A 291 -10.15 23.08 12.23
N THR A 292 -10.40 22.56 11.02
CA THR A 292 -11.38 21.48 10.82
C THR A 292 -10.88 20.13 11.32
N GLY A 293 -9.57 19.87 11.24
CA GLY A 293 -8.94 18.68 11.85
C GLY A 293 -9.24 18.56 13.34
N HIS A 294 -9.24 19.68 14.08
CA HIS A 294 -9.63 19.69 15.51
C HIS A 294 -11.11 19.31 15.73
N TYR A 295 -12.00 19.73 14.82
CA TYR A 295 -13.44 19.50 14.94
C TYR A 295 -13.92 18.23 14.22
N TYR A 296 -13.05 17.52 13.52
CA TYR A 296 -13.37 16.28 12.79
C TYR A 296 -13.50 15.07 13.74
N SER A 297 -14.18 15.28 14.87
CA SER A 297 -14.63 14.26 15.80
C SER A 297 -15.74 13.36 15.22
N MET A 298 -16.20 13.61 13.99
CA MET A 298 -17.43 12.99 13.45
C MET A 298 -17.25 11.99 12.30
N THR A 299 -16.09 11.82 11.68
CA THR A 299 -15.89 10.66 10.80
C THR A 299 -15.34 9.51 11.60
N ARG A 300 -16.21 8.52 11.78
CA ARG A 300 -15.86 7.15 12.10
C ARG A 300 -14.75 6.73 11.14
N ASP A 301 -13.59 6.37 11.68
CA ASP A 301 -12.45 5.91 10.89
C ASP A 301 -12.74 4.45 10.49
N PHE A 302 -13.55 4.32 9.43
CA PHE A 302 -14.03 3.02 8.98
C PHE A 302 -12.89 2.10 8.60
N GLU A 303 -11.81 2.60 8.03
CA GLU A 303 -10.65 1.78 7.67
C GLU A 303 -9.98 1.19 8.92
N THR A 304 -9.71 2.01 9.94
CA THR A 304 -9.12 1.51 11.20
C THR A 304 -10.09 0.59 11.95
N GLU A 305 -11.39 0.88 11.96
CA GLU A 305 -12.37 0.00 12.58
C GLU A 305 -12.51 -1.34 11.86
N ILE A 306 -12.52 -1.33 10.52
CA ILE A 306 -12.53 -2.55 9.70
C ILE A 306 -11.24 -3.32 9.94
N ALA A 307 -10.07 -2.65 9.93
CA ALA A 307 -8.80 -3.29 10.19
C ALA A 307 -8.75 -3.95 11.58
N ALA A 308 -9.25 -3.26 12.62
CA ALA A 308 -9.36 -3.81 13.97
C ALA A 308 -10.30 -5.03 14.03
N LYS A 309 -11.48 -4.95 13.40
CA LYS A 309 -12.40 -6.09 13.29
C LYS A 309 -11.78 -7.28 12.56
N CYS A 310 -11.08 -7.02 11.46
CA CYS A 310 -10.37 -8.04 10.69
C CYS A 310 -9.27 -8.70 11.52
N ARG A 311 -8.48 -7.91 12.26
CA ARG A 311 -7.48 -8.42 13.20
C ARG A 311 -8.14 -9.34 14.22
N ASP A 312 -9.12 -8.84 14.96
CA ASP A 312 -9.76 -9.58 16.06
C ASP A 312 -10.38 -10.89 15.55
N PHE A 313 -11.08 -10.85 14.41
CA PHE A 313 -11.61 -12.02 13.74
C PHE A 313 -10.51 -13.03 13.34
N SER A 314 -9.43 -12.54 12.71
CA SER A 314 -8.34 -13.43 12.26
C SER A 314 -7.60 -14.09 13.41
N LEU A 315 -7.50 -13.42 14.57
CA LEU A 315 -6.89 -13.95 15.78
C LEU A 315 -7.75 -15.03 16.43
N GLU A 316 -9.05 -14.78 16.59
CA GLU A 316 -10.00 -15.78 17.08
C GLU A 316 -10.00 -17.04 16.19
N MET A 317 -9.98 -16.83 14.87
CA MET A 317 -9.93 -17.90 13.91
C MET A 317 -8.61 -18.66 13.94
N LYS A 318 -7.47 -17.97 14.13
CA LYS A 318 -6.15 -18.60 14.28
C LYS A 318 -6.11 -19.53 15.48
N ASP A 319 -6.60 -19.06 16.62
CA ASP A 319 -6.65 -19.84 17.86
C ASP A 319 -7.54 -21.07 17.66
N THR A 320 -8.70 -20.91 17.00
CA THR A 320 -9.60 -22.03 16.66
C THR A 320 -8.95 -23.07 15.73
N ILE A 321 -8.17 -22.63 14.73
CA ILE A 321 -7.49 -23.55 13.81
C ILE A 321 -6.42 -24.34 14.55
N SER A 322 -5.63 -23.68 15.39
CA SER A 322 -4.58 -24.33 16.20
C SER A 322 -5.14 -25.37 17.18
N ASP A 323 -6.36 -25.18 17.70
CA ASP A 323 -7.02 -26.16 18.56
C ASP A 323 -7.49 -27.42 17.81
N LEU A 324 -7.57 -27.38 16.47
CA LEU A 324 -8.05 -28.49 15.63
C LEU A 324 -6.93 -29.34 15.01
N THR A 325 -5.67 -28.89 15.08
CA THR A 325 -4.48 -29.52 14.46
C THR A 325 -3.55 -30.12 15.49
#